data_AF-A0A0F3N0V6-F1
#
_entry.id   AF-A0A0F3N0V6-F1
#
_cell.length_a   1.000
_cell.length_b   1.000
_cell.length_c   1.000
_cell.angle_alpha   90.00
_cell.angle_beta   90.00
_cell.angle_gamma   90.00
#
_symmetry.space_group_name_H-M   'P 1'
#
loop_
_entity.id
_entity.type
_entity.pdbx_description
1 polymer ?
#
loop_
_entity_poly.entity_id
_entity_poly.type
_entity_poly.pdbx_seq_one_letter_code
_entity_poly.pdbx_strand_id
1 'polypeptide(L)'
;MNFPIRKLNAELIDYNLSLRILFTILSVAIIIVAFDSLGDTTAGDPVGETLCKLIKVFRGNTAKGIAVIGIIVLGIQTLRGKLQWEVALVVVTAIIILFKAPEIVNMVSSDTSANCTS
;
A
#
# COMPACT_ATOMS: atom_id res chain seq x y z
N MET A 1 23.23 45.99 -3.45
CA MET A 1 22.87 45.24 -4.67
C MET A 1 22.91 43.74 -4.34
N ASN A 2 21.78 43.09 -4.03
CA ASN A 2 21.78 41.69 -3.56
C ASN A 2 20.54 40.92 -4.01
N PHE A 3 20.21 40.94 -5.31
CA PHE A 3 18.91 40.41 -5.75
C PHE A 3 18.83 39.69 -7.12
N PRO A 4 19.74 38.75 -7.44
CA PRO A 4 19.38 37.73 -8.44
C PRO A 4 19.39 36.26 -7.96
N ILE A 5 19.99 35.91 -6.82
CA ILE A 5 20.15 34.50 -6.42
C ILE A 5 18.82 33.85 -5.96
N ARG A 6 17.89 34.63 -5.39
CA ARG A 6 16.59 34.14 -4.89
C ARG A 6 15.51 33.89 -5.95
N LYS A 7 15.73 34.32 -7.19
CA LYS A 7 14.78 34.09 -8.30
C LYS A 7 15.15 32.81 -9.06
N LEU A 8 16.43 32.45 -9.09
CA LEU A 8 16.94 31.28 -9.81
C LEU A 8 16.62 29.95 -9.09
N ASN A 9 16.64 29.94 -7.76
CA ASN A 9 16.35 28.76 -6.95
C ASN A 9 14.84 28.42 -6.88
N ALA A 10 13.94 29.40 -7.01
CA ALA A 10 12.51 29.16 -7.07
C ALA A 10 12.12 28.40 -8.34
N GLU A 11 12.57 28.87 -9.51
CA GLU A 11 12.29 28.24 -10.81
C GLU A 11 12.88 26.82 -10.91
N LEU A 12 14.05 26.59 -10.31
CA LEU A 12 14.68 25.27 -10.28
C LEU A 12 13.96 24.29 -9.34
N ILE A 13 13.40 24.80 -8.24
CA ILE A 13 12.58 24.04 -7.29
C ILE A 13 11.24 23.64 -7.94
N ASP A 14 10.61 24.55 -8.66
CA ASP A 14 9.34 24.29 -9.36
C ASP A 14 9.51 23.21 -10.45
N TYR A 15 10.63 23.22 -11.18
CA TYR A 15 10.94 22.19 -12.18
C TYR A 15 11.16 20.79 -11.55
N ASN A 16 11.94 20.70 -10.47
CA ASN A 16 12.22 19.43 -9.80
C ASN A 16 10.98 18.87 -9.08
N LEU A 17 10.16 19.76 -8.49
CA LEU A 17 8.89 19.39 -7.85
C LEU A 17 7.88 18.89 -8.88
N SER A 18 7.75 19.58 -10.02
CA SER A 18 6.88 19.16 -11.12
C SER A 18 7.29 17.79 -11.69
N LEU A 19 8.59 17.55 -11.88
CA LEU A 19 9.12 16.26 -12.34
C LEU A 19 8.81 15.13 -11.33
N ARG A 20 9.00 15.38 -10.02
CA ARG A 20 8.69 14.40 -8.97
C ARG A 20 7.19 14.09 -8.93
N ILE A 21 6.34 15.10 -9.03
CA ILE A 21 4.88 14.92 -9.07
C ILE A 21 4.48 14.10 -10.31
N LEU A 22 5.05 14.39 -11.48
CA LEU A 22 4.81 13.62 -12.70
C LEU A 22 5.17 12.14 -12.53
N PHE A 23 6.35 11.83 -11.98
CA PHE A 23 6.77 10.45 -11.72
C PHE A 23 5.83 9.72 -10.74
N THR A 24 5.35 10.41 -9.70
CA THR A 24 4.39 9.81 -8.75
C THR A 24 3.02 9.54 -9.36
N ILE A 25 2.54 10.40 -10.27
CA ILE A 25 1.27 10.18 -10.96
C ILE A 25 1.40 9.03 -11.97
N LEU A 26 2.53 8.98 -12.69
CA LEU A 26 2.82 7.91 -13.64
C LEU A 26 2.87 6.54 -12.96
N SER A 27 3.54 6.43 -11.80
CA SER A 27 3.62 5.16 -11.07
C SER A 27 2.24 4.69 -10.59
N VAL A 28 1.40 5.60 -10.10
CA VAL A 28 0.03 5.29 -9.67
C VAL A 28 -0.83 4.85 -10.86
N ALA A 29 -0.71 5.50 -12.02
CA ALA A 29 -1.45 5.13 -13.22
C ALA A 29 -1.10 3.70 -13.70
N ILE A 30 0.19 3.34 -13.69
CA ILE A 30 0.65 1.99 -14.05
C ILE A 30 0.06 0.94 -13.11
N ILE A 31 0.05 1.24 -11.81
CA ILE A 31 -0.50 0.35 -10.78
C ILE A 31 -2.00 0.10 -11.03
N ILE A 32 -2.78 1.14 -11.36
CA ILE A 32 -4.22 1.01 -11.62
C ILE A 32 -4.50 0.12 -12.85
N VAL A 33 -3.76 0.31 -13.94
CA VAL A 33 -3.91 -0.51 -15.17
C VAL A 33 -3.53 -1.98 -14.93
N ALA A 34 -2.48 -2.22 -14.13
CA ALA A 34 -2.09 -3.58 -13.77
C ALA A 34 -3.14 -4.31 -12.92
N PHE A 35 -3.95 -3.58 -12.14
CA PHE A 35 -5.05 -4.17 -11.39
C PHE A 35 -6.25 -4.52 -12.28
N ASP A 36 -6.51 -3.76 -13.35
CA ASP A 36 -7.59 -4.03 -14.29
C ASP A 36 -7.35 -5.34 -15.08
N SER A 37 -6.09 -5.60 -15.48
CA SER A 37 -5.74 -6.83 -16.19
C SER A 37 -5.81 -8.11 -15.34
N LEU A 38 -5.95 -7.99 -14.02
CA LEU A 38 -6.13 -9.12 -13.11
C LEU A 38 -7.60 -9.55 -12.98
N GLY A 39 -8.54 -8.79 -13.56
CA GLY A 39 -9.99 -9.04 -13.51
C GLY A 39 -10.57 -9.79 -14.71
N ASP A 40 -9.78 -10.15 -15.73
CA ASP A 40 -10.27 -10.86 -16.92
C ASP A 40 -10.42 -12.37 -16.65
N THR A 41 -11.60 -12.79 -16.24
CA THR A 41 -11.98 -14.16 -15.85
C THR A 41 -12.07 -15.18 -17.01
N THR A 42 -11.51 -14.87 -18.18
CA THR A 42 -11.83 -15.57 -19.44
C THR A 42 -10.81 -16.64 -19.84
N ALA A 43 -9.61 -16.67 -19.23
CA ALA A 43 -8.56 -17.62 -19.57
C ALA A 43 -8.01 -18.34 -18.34
N GLY A 44 -8.76 -19.36 -17.86
CA GLY A 44 -8.42 -20.28 -16.77
C GLY A 44 -7.22 -19.86 -15.93
N ASP A 45 -7.45 -18.98 -14.95
CA ASP A 45 -6.44 -18.10 -14.36
C ASP A 45 -5.41 -18.81 -13.46
N PRO A 46 -4.20 -19.17 -13.97
CA PRO A 46 -3.14 -19.69 -13.09
C PRO A 46 -2.69 -18.63 -12.07
N VAL A 47 -2.87 -17.35 -12.43
CA VAL A 47 -2.60 -16.21 -11.53
C VAL A 47 -3.63 -16.17 -10.42
N GLY A 48 -4.92 -16.41 -10.71
CA GLY A 48 -5.98 -16.48 -9.71
C GLY A 48 -5.71 -17.58 -8.66
N GLU A 49 -5.37 -18.79 -9.11
CA GLU A 49 -5.11 -19.93 -8.20
C GLU A 49 -3.86 -19.73 -7.34
N THR A 50 -2.79 -19.17 -7.91
CA THR A 50 -1.58 -18.84 -7.15
C THR A 50 -1.84 -17.72 -6.15
N LEU A 51 -2.49 -16.62 -6.55
CA LEU A 51 -2.87 -15.54 -5.64
C LEU A 51 -3.77 -16.05 -4.52
N CYS A 52 -4.68 -16.97 -4.84
CA CYS A 52 -5.57 -17.59 -3.87
C CYS A 52 -4.81 -18.38 -2.80
N LYS A 53 -3.82 -19.16 -3.22
CA LYS A 53 -2.92 -19.89 -2.32
C LYS A 53 -2.05 -18.95 -1.48
N LEU A 54 -1.56 -17.86 -2.06
CA LEU A 54 -0.83 -16.82 -1.32
C LEU A 54 -1.73 -16.13 -0.28
N ILE A 55 -2.94 -15.70 -0.66
CA ILE A 55 -3.90 -15.05 0.24
C ILE A 55 -4.26 -15.98 1.40
N LYS A 56 -4.40 -17.29 1.16
CA LYS A 56 -4.63 -18.29 2.21
C LYS A 56 -3.51 -18.34 3.23
N VAL A 57 -2.25 -18.28 2.78
CA VAL A 57 -1.07 -18.23 3.66
C VAL A 57 -1.00 -16.90 4.43
N PHE A 58 -1.24 -15.77 3.76
CA PHE A 58 -1.21 -14.44 4.37
C PHE A 58 -2.39 -14.18 5.33
N ARG A 59 -3.51 -14.90 5.23
CA ARG A 59 -4.64 -14.80 6.16
C ARG A 59 -4.63 -15.82 7.30
N GLY A 60 -3.72 -16.80 7.25
CA GLY A 60 -3.59 -17.81 8.30
C GLY A 60 -3.20 -17.22 9.66
N ASN A 61 -3.39 -17.99 10.74
CA ASN A 61 -3.00 -17.59 12.10
C ASN A 61 -1.51 -17.21 12.21
N THR A 62 -0.66 -17.79 11.38
CA THR A 62 0.78 -17.48 11.32
C THR A 62 1.04 -16.02 10.96
N ALA A 63 0.35 -15.48 9.94
CA ALA A 63 0.54 -14.11 9.49
C ALA A 63 0.02 -13.09 10.53
N LYS A 64 -1.09 -13.40 11.20
CA LYS A 64 -1.58 -12.61 12.33
C LYS A 64 -0.55 -12.58 13.47
N GLY A 65 0.10 -13.70 13.77
CA GLY A 65 1.17 -13.78 14.77
C GLY A 65 2.37 -12.89 14.43
N ILE A 66 2.83 -12.92 13.18
CA ILE A 66 3.95 -12.08 12.72
C ILE A 66 3.61 -10.59 12.83
N ALA A 67 2.37 -10.21 12.52
CA ALA A 67 1.93 -8.82 12.64
C ALA A 67 1.91 -8.31 14.09
N VAL A 68 1.48 -9.16 15.04
CA VAL A 68 1.53 -8.83 16.47
C VAL A 68 2.97 -8.60 16.93
N ILE A 69 3.92 -9.44 16.50
CA ILE A 69 5.35 -9.26 16.81
C ILE A 69 5.86 -7.92 16.27
N GLY A 70 5.48 -7.56 15.04
CA GLY A 70 5.83 -6.26 14.44
C GLY A 70 5.32 -5.06 15.25
N ILE A 71 4.06 -5.11 15.72
CA ILE A 71 3.48 -4.06 16.57
C ILE A 71 4.24 -3.93 17.89
N ILE A 72 4.64 -5.04 18.50
CA ILE A 72 5.42 -5.03 19.76
C ILE A 72 6.77 -4.33 19.54
N VAL A 73 7.48 -4.67 18.46
CA VAL A 73 8.77 -4.03 18.12
C VAL A 73 8.57 -2.53 17.87
N LEU A 74 7.52 -2.15 17.17
CA LEU A 74 7.17 -0.73 16.94
C LEU A 74 6.84 -0.02 18.26
N GLY A 75 6.12 -0.64 19.18
CA GLY A 75 5.85 -0.10 20.51
C GLY A 75 7.13 0.14 21.32
N ILE A 76 8.12 -0.76 21.23
CA ILE A 76 9.42 -0.54 21.86
C ILE A 76 10.17 0.60 21.16
N GLN A 77 10.06 0.71 19.84
CA GLN A 77 10.71 1.75 19.04
C GLN A 77 10.14 3.15 19.34
N THR A 78 8.85 3.27 19.65
CA THR A 78 8.22 4.56 20.04
C THR A 78 8.71 5.02 21.41
N LEU A 79 8.91 4.11 22.35
CA LEU A 79 9.44 4.41 23.69
C LEU A 79 10.90 4.91 23.68
N ARG A 80 11.67 4.61 22.62
CA ARG A 80 13.04 5.14 22.44
C ARG A 80 13.07 6.63 22.06
N GLY A 81 11.91 7.30 21.96
CA GLY A 81 11.80 8.75 21.72
C GLY A 81 12.26 9.19 20.32
N LYS A 82 12.57 8.24 19.43
CA LYS A 82 13.07 8.51 18.07
C LYS A 82 11.98 8.55 17.01
N LEU A 83 10.73 8.23 17.37
CA LEU A 83 9.61 8.21 16.43
C LEU A 83 8.76 9.47 16.61
N GLN A 84 8.66 10.24 15.52
CA GLN A 84 7.71 11.35 15.42
C GLN A 84 6.28 10.80 15.50
N TRP A 85 5.39 11.52 16.19
CA TRP A 85 3.98 11.17 16.35
C TRP A 85 3.28 10.88 15.02
N GLU A 86 3.64 11.62 13.97
CA GLU A 86 3.09 11.42 12.62
C GLU A 86 3.40 10.02 12.05
N VAL A 87 4.63 9.53 12.24
CA VAL A 87 5.04 8.21 11.74
C VAL A 87 4.30 7.09 12.47
N ALA A 88 4.04 7.25 13.77
CA ALA A 88 3.31 6.25 14.55
C ALA A 88 1.87 6.07 14.04
N LEU A 89 1.17 7.16 13.72
CA LEU A 89 -0.22 7.12 13.26
C LEU A 89 -0.34 6.45 11.88
N VAL A 90 0.57 6.77 10.96
CA VAL A 90 0.61 6.16 9.62
C VAL A 90 0.76 4.64 9.70
N VAL A 91 1.64 4.16 10.58
CA VAL A 91 1.90 2.72 10.72
C VAL A 91 0.69 1.97 11.30
N VAL A 92 0.03 2.54 12.31
CA VAL A 92 -1.20 1.95 12.87
C VAL A 92 -2.30 1.87 11.81
N THR A 93 -2.48 2.93 11.03
CA THR A 93 -3.47 2.98 9.95
C THR A 93 -3.18 1.94 8.87
N ALA A 94 -1.92 1.79 8.47
CA ALA A 94 -1.52 0.82 7.46
C ALA A 94 -1.86 -0.63 7.89
N ILE A 95 -1.57 -0.97 9.14
CA ILE A 95 -1.87 -2.31 9.69
C ILE A 95 -3.38 -2.57 9.68
N ILE A 96 -4.19 -1.60 10.13
CA ILE A 96 -5.66 -1.73 10.14
C ILE A 96 -6.17 -2.02 8.73
N ILE A 97 -5.72 -1.26 7.72
CA ILE A 97 -6.15 -1.42 6.32
C ILE A 97 -5.78 -2.80 5.78
N LEU A 98 -4.55 -3.27 6.03
CA LEU A 98 -4.09 -4.59 5.55
C LEU A 98 -4.93 -5.74 6.10
N PHE A 99 -5.32 -5.68 7.38
CA PHE A 99 -6.14 -6.73 8.00
C PHE A 99 -7.64 -6.57 7.75
N LYS A 100 -8.10 -5.37 7.39
CA LYS A 100 -9.51 -5.08 7.06
C LYS A 100 -9.87 -5.29 5.59
N ALA A 101 -8.88 -5.34 4.70
CA ALA A 101 -9.05 -5.69 3.29
C ALA A 101 -10.03 -6.85 2.99
N PRO A 102 -10.06 -8.00 3.71
CA PRO A 102 -11.05 -9.06 3.48
C PRO A 102 -12.50 -8.62 3.57
N GLU A 103 -12.86 -7.80 4.55
CA GLU A 103 -14.24 -7.33 4.71
C GLU A 103 -14.64 -6.44 3.52
N ILE A 104 -13.71 -5.61 3.06
CA ILE A 104 -13.92 -4.70 1.93
C ILE A 104 -14.13 -5.50 0.64
N VAL A 105 -13.29 -6.51 0.40
CA VAL A 105 -13.41 -7.39 -0.77
C VAL A 105 -14.71 -8.20 -0.70
N ASN A 106 -15.06 -8.76 0.45
CA ASN A 106 -16.29 -9.54 0.61
C ASN A 106 -17.56 -8.68 0.42
N MET A 107 -17.53 -7.42 0.85
CA MET A 107 -18.62 -6.47 0.64
C MET A 107 -18.77 -6.07 -0.84
N VAL A 108 -17.66 -5.93 -1.56
CA VAL A 108 -17.67 -5.65 -3.01
C VAL A 108 -18.10 -6.86 -3.82
N SER A 109 -17.73 -8.07 -3.38
CA SER A 109 -17.89 -9.28 -4.18
C SER A 109 -19.36 -9.59 -4.48
N SER A 110 -20.32 -9.22 -3.63
CA SER A 110 -21.80 -9.35 -3.74
C SER A 110 -22.39 -10.70 -4.20
N ASP A 111 -21.57 -11.60 -4.72
CA ASP A 111 -21.89 -12.77 -5.51
C ASP A 111 -20.84 -13.86 -5.25
N THR A 112 -21.35 -15.08 -5.13
CA THR A 112 -20.74 -16.29 -4.60
C THR A 112 -19.55 -16.87 -5.42
N SER A 113 -18.94 -16.14 -6.36
CA SER A 113 -18.13 -16.76 -7.43
C SER A 113 -16.63 -16.46 -7.45
N ALA A 114 -16.09 -15.64 -6.53
CA ALA A 114 -14.64 -15.38 -6.47
C ALA A 114 -14.06 -15.41 -5.06
N ASN A 115 -14.79 -15.99 -4.11
CA ASN A 115 -14.15 -16.42 -2.88
C ASN A 115 -13.22 -17.56 -3.24
N CYS A 116 -11.97 -17.45 -2.81
CA CYS A 116 -11.06 -18.57 -2.61
C CYS A 116 -11.71 -19.59 -1.66
N THR A 117 -12.68 -20.33 -2.17
CA THR A 117 -13.49 -21.27 -1.42
C THR A 117 -12.89 -22.65 -1.61
N SER A 118 -12.22 -23.08 -0.54
CA SER A 118 -11.54 -24.37 -0.30
C SER A 118 -10.19 -24.57 -0.98
#